data_AF-A0A1F7NJQ9-F1
#
_entry.id   AF-A0A1F7NJQ9-F1
#
_cell.length_a   1.000
_cell.length_b   1.000
_cell.length_c   1.000
_cell.angle_alpha   90.00
_cell.angle_beta   90.00
_cell.angle_gamma   90.00
#
_symmetry.space_group_name_H-M   'P 1'
#
loop_
_entity.id
_entity.type
_entity.pdbx_description
1 polymer ?
#
loop_
_entity_poly.entity_id
_entity_poly.type
_entity_poly.pdbx_seq_one_letter_code
_entity_poly.pdbx_strand_id
1 'polypeptide(L)'
;MDAAASFDTALQIHLKGDPAAERITYVAETPPIPEAGICARPGLDPAVRERLKAALLAIKKPEYAALLKQVYDIDGFIEASDRDYDPVREAMDLMGLTR
;
A
#
# COMPACT_ATOMS: atom_id res chain seq x y z
N MET A 1 9.40 22.31 -13.04
CA MET A 1 8.78 21.92 -11.76
C MET A 1 9.78 22.23 -10.68
N ASP A 2 9.37 23.01 -9.68
CA ASP A 2 10.25 23.44 -8.59
C ASP A 2 10.13 22.51 -7.36
N ALA A 3 9.03 21.75 -7.26
CA ALA A 3 8.81 20.72 -6.25
C ALA A 3 7.90 19.61 -6.84
N ALA A 4 7.96 18.42 -6.24
CA ALA A 4 7.10 17.27 -6.54
C ALA A 4 6.80 16.50 -5.25
N ALA A 5 5.69 15.76 -5.23
CA ALA A 5 5.34 14.82 -4.16
C ALA A 5 5.23 13.41 -4.75
N SER A 6 5.75 12.42 -4.03
CA SER A 6 5.73 11.01 -4.39
C SER A 6 5.78 10.15 -3.13
N PHE A 7 5.57 8.84 -3.26
CA PHE A 7 5.91 7.90 -2.19
C PHE A 7 7.43 7.82 -1.98
N ASP A 8 7.83 7.46 -0.76
CA ASP A 8 9.19 7.53 -0.22
C ASP A 8 10.24 6.70 -1.00
N THR A 9 9.83 5.57 -1.57
CA THR A 9 10.71 4.66 -2.33
C THR A 9 10.78 4.96 -3.83
N ALA A 10 10.02 5.94 -4.32
CA ALA A 10 9.87 6.20 -5.75
C ALA A 10 11.20 6.55 -6.44
N LEU A 11 12.06 7.32 -5.77
CA LEU A 11 13.37 7.70 -6.32
C LEU A 11 14.28 6.47 -6.46
N GLN A 12 14.29 5.60 -5.44
CA GLN A 12 15.08 4.39 -5.39
C GLN A 12 14.62 3.36 -6.42
N ILE A 13 13.31 3.30 -6.70
CA ILE A 13 12.73 2.37 -7.68
C ILE A 13 12.93 2.89 -9.10
N HIS A 14 12.69 4.18 -9.34
CA HIS A 14 12.59 4.72 -10.71
C HIS A 14 13.85 5.42 -11.22
N LEU A 15 14.73 5.91 -10.35
CA LEU A 15 15.96 6.63 -10.73
C LEU A 15 17.24 5.92 -10.28
N LYS A 16 17.18 4.61 -10.02
CA LYS A 16 18.34 3.82 -9.62
C LYS A 16 19.44 3.88 -10.69
N GLY A 17 20.55 4.54 -10.36
CA GLY A 17 21.68 4.71 -11.27
C GLY A 17 21.51 5.86 -12.28
N ASP A 18 20.43 6.61 -12.21
CA ASP A 18 20.23 7.82 -13.00
C ASP A 18 20.86 9.03 -12.27
N PRO A 19 21.80 9.77 -12.88
CA PRO A 19 22.36 10.99 -12.31
C PRO A 19 21.33 12.07 -11.95
N ALA A 20 20.12 12.01 -12.52
CA ALA A 20 19.02 12.89 -12.15
C ALA A 20 18.63 12.78 -10.68
N ALA A 21 18.86 11.63 -10.04
CA ALA A 21 18.60 11.44 -8.61
C ALA A 21 19.43 12.41 -7.73
N GLU A 22 20.65 12.74 -8.15
CA GLU A 22 21.55 13.68 -7.43
C GLU A 22 21.05 15.12 -7.46
N ARG A 23 20.11 15.43 -8.35
CA ARG A 23 19.52 16.77 -8.53
C ARG A 23 18.24 16.97 -7.72
N ILE A 24 17.81 15.96 -6.97
CA ILE A 24 16.59 15.98 -6.16
C ILE A 24 17.00 16.08 -4.69
N THR A 25 16.40 17.01 -3.95
CA THR A 25 16.66 17.21 -2.52
C THR A 25 15.39 16.94 -1.73
N TYR A 26 15.51 16.14 -0.69
CA TYR A 26 14.45 15.90 0.29
C TYR A 26 14.03 17.21 0.97
N VAL A 27 12.72 17.43 1.10
CA VAL A 27 12.16 18.61 1.78
C VAL A 27 11.36 18.22 3.01
N ALA A 28 10.41 17.29 2.87
CA ALA A 28 9.54 16.83 3.94
C ALA A 28 8.86 15.50 3.58
N GLU A 29 8.29 14.85 4.58
CA GLU A 29 7.45 13.64 4.49
C GLU A 29 6.10 13.86 5.18
N THR A 30 5.06 13.18 4.69
CA THR A 30 3.78 13.07 5.38
C THR A 30 3.82 11.98 6.45
N PRO A 31 2.87 11.96 7.41
CA PRO A 31 2.64 10.77 8.22
C PRO A 31 2.43 9.52 7.35
N PRO A 32 2.79 8.33 7.85
CA PRO A 32 2.62 7.09 7.11
C PRO A 32 1.13 6.79 6.88
N ILE A 33 0.84 6.20 5.73
CA ILE A 33 -0.48 5.64 5.38
C ILE A 33 -0.34 4.15 5.07
N PRO A 34 -1.40 3.34 5.19
CA PRO A 34 -1.37 1.97 4.69
C PRO A 34 -1.15 1.94 3.18
N GLU A 35 -0.12 1.20 2.74
CA GLU A 35 0.35 1.21 1.35
C GLU A 35 -0.54 0.36 0.40
N ALA A 36 -1.16 -0.71 0.91
CA ALA A 36 -2.04 -1.57 0.12
C ALA A 36 -3.08 -2.30 0.97
N GLY A 37 -4.31 -2.39 0.45
CA GLY A 37 -5.40 -3.16 1.05
C GLY A 37 -6.08 -4.09 0.06
N ILE A 38 -6.63 -5.20 0.55
CA ILE A 38 -7.43 -6.14 -0.25
C ILE A 38 -8.92 -5.92 0.07
N CYS A 39 -9.69 -5.50 -0.92
CA CYS A 39 -11.12 -5.26 -0.79
C CYS A 39 -11.93 -6.38 -1.47
N ALA A 40 -13.01 -6.81 -0.82
CA ALA A 40 -14.00 -7.70 -1.42
C ALA A 40 -15.11 -6.88 -2.09
N ARG A 41 -15.59 -7.32 -3.26
CA ARG A 41 -16.73 -6.68 -3.92
C ARG A 41 -18.01 -6.80 -3.09
N PRO A 42 -18.97 -5.84 -3.22
CA PRO A 42 -20.31 -6.00 -2.68
C PRO A 42 -20.98 -7.31 -3.14
N GLY A 43 -21.71 -7.95 -2.23
CA GLY A 43 -22.43 -9.20 -2.49
C GLY A 43 -21.53 -10.41 -2.76
N LEU A 44 -20.25 -10.38 -2.39
CA LEU A 44 -19.46 -11.61 -2.28
C LEU A 44 -19.99 -12.45 -1.11
N ASP A 45 -20.16 -13.76 -1.33
CA ASP A 45 -20.58 -14.68 -0.27
C ASP A 45 -19.68 -14.53 0.97
N PRO A 46 -20.24 -14.22 2.15
CA PRO A 46 -19.48 -14.07 3.38
C PRO A 46 -18.60 -15.28 3.70
N ALA A 47 -19.07 -16.51 3.46
CA ALA A 47 -18.29 -17.72 3.71
C ALA A 47 -17.06 -17.81 2.80
N VAL A 48 -17.19 -17.36 1.54
CA VAL A 48 -16.07 -17.27 0.60
C VAL A 48 -15.08 -16.19 1.04
N ARG A 49 -15.58 -15.01 1.44
CA ARG A 49 -14.76 -13.91 1.94
C ARG A 49 -13.92 -14.34 3.14
N GLU A 50 -14.53 -14.97 4.15
CA GLU A 50 -13.81 -15.39 5.35
C GLU A 50 -12.76 -16.48 5.05
N ARG A 51 -13.07 -17.42 4.15
CA ARG A 51 -12.10 -18.43 3.72
C ARG A 51 -10.89 -17.82 2.99
N LEU A 52 -11.13 -16.83 2.12
CA LEU A 52 -10.06 -16.11 1.43
C LEU A 52 -9.20 -15.31 2.41
N LYS A 53 -9.83 -14.57 3.34
CA LYS A 53 -9.12 -13.83 4.39
C LYS A 53 -8.23 -14.77 5.21
N ALA A 54 -8.77 -15.90 5.67
CA ALA A 54 -8.01 -16.88 6.44
C ALA A 54 -6.82 -17.46 5.65
N ALA A 55 -7.01 -17.75 4.36
CA ALA A 55 -5.93 -18.25 3.50
C ALA A 55 -4.81 -17.21 3.30
N LEU A 56 -5.17 -15.96 3.05
CA LEU A 56 -4.21 -14.86 2.92
C LEU A 56 -3.44 -14.61 4.22
N LEU A 57 -4.08 -14.68 5.39
CA LEU A 57 -3.37 -14.52 6.67
C LEU A 57 -2.44 -15.72 7.00
N ALA A 58 -2.71 -16.89 6.43
CA ALA A 58 -1.92 -18.11 6.65
C ALA A 58 -0.67 -18.21 5.77
N ILE A 59 -0.61 -17.46 4.66
CA ILE A 59 0.47 -17.54 3.66
C ILE A 59 1.71 -16.72 4.12
N LYS A 60 2.35 -17.18 5.19
CA LYS A 60 3.57 -16.56 5.77
C LYS A 60 4.68 -17.58 6.07
N LYS A 61 4.50 -18.82 5.60
CA LYS A 61 5.49 -19.89 5.76
C LYS A 61 6.66 -19.67 4.79
N PRO A 62 7.88 -20.12 5.15
CA PRO A 62 9.06 -19.98 4.27
C PRO A 62 8.86 -20.53 2.85
N GLU A 63 8.05 -21.58 2.69
CA GLU A 63 7.72 -22.16 1.38
C GLU A 63 7.01 -21.19 0.42
N TYR A 64 6.35 -20.14 0.94
CA TYR A 64 5.66 -19.12 0.14
C TYR A 64 6.47 -17.83 -0.03
N ALA A 65 7.65 -17.70 0.58
CA ALA A 65 8.42 -16.45 0.57
C ALA A 65 8.75 -15.99 -0.86
N ALA A 66 9.18 -16.91 -1.73
CA ALA A 66 9.47 -16.58 -3.13
C ALA A 66 8.23 -16.09 -3.89
N LEU A 67 7.06 -16.69 -3.63
CA LEU A 67 5.80 -16.27 -4.25
C LEU A 67 5.39 -14.86 -3.77
N LEU A 68 5.45 -14.61 -2.46
CA LEU A 68 5.08 -13.32 -1.88
C LEU A 68 5.98 -12.20 -2.36
N LYS A 69 7.28 -12.48 -2.47
CA LYS A 69 8.24 -11.56 -3.06
C LYS A 69 7.97 -11.29 -4.54
N GLN A 70 7.64 -12.33 -5.31
CA GLN A 70 7.31 -12.18 -6.72
C GLN A 70 6.01 -11.38 -6.96
N VAL A 71 4.99 -11.59 -6.13
CA VAL A 71 3.65 -11.00 -6.37
C VAL A 71 3.58 -9.54 -5.96
N TYR A 72 4.15 -9.17 -4.80
CA TYR A 72 4.00 -7.82 -4.27
C TYR A 72 5.18 -7.36 -3.38
N ASP A 73 6.34 -8.04 -3.45
CA ASP A 73 7.50 -7.80 -2.57
C ASP A 73 7.21 -7.83 -1.05
N ILE A 74 6.15 -8.54 -0.65
CA ILE A 74 5.72 -8.65 0.76
C ILE A 74 6.24 -9.92 1.43
N ASP A 75 6.16 -9.95 2.77
CA ASP A 75 6.47 -11.13 3.59
C ASP A 75 5.19 -11.85 4.09
N GLY A 76 4.02 -11.26 3.85
CA GLY A 76 2.72 -11.83 4.22
C GLY A 76 1.63 -10.76 4.34
N PHE A 77 0.45 -11.17 4.79
CA PHE A 77 -0.71 -10.32 5.01
C PHE A 77 -1.04 -10.21 6.50
N ILE A 78 -1.57 -9.06 6.90
CA ILE A 78 -2.08 -8.79 8.26
C ILE A 78 -3.56 -8.45 8.21
N GLU A 79 -4.23 -8.49 9.37
CA GLU A 79 -5.61 -8.01 9.45
C GLU A 79 -5.65 -6.50 9.23
N ALA A 80 -6.61 -6.07 8.39
CA ALA A 80 -6.96 -4.67 8.22
C ALA A 80 -8.27 -4.36 8.95
N SER A 81 -8.35 -3.14 9.48
CA SER A 81 -9.52 -2.52 10.07
C SER A 81 -10.08 -1.47 9.12
N ASP A 82 -11.38 -1.19 9.24
CA ASP A 82 -12.00 -0.05 8.54
C ASP A 82 -11.30 1.28 8.87
N ARG A 83 -10.79 1.43 10.10
CA ARG A 83 -10.09 2.63 10.56
C ARG A 83 -8.74 2.85 9.89
N ASP A 84 -8.14 1.82 9.29
CA ASP A 84 -6.89 1.99 8.55
C ASP A 84 -7.10 2.92 7.34
N TYR A 85 -8.35 3.10 6.90
CA TYR A 85 -8.72 4.00 5.82
C TYR A 85 -9.11 5.41 6.29
N ASP A 86 -9.03 5.72 7.58
CA ASP A 86 -9.31 7.06 8.13
C ASP A 86 -8.49 8.16 7.41
N PRO A 87 -7.16 8.02 7.17
CA PRO A 87 -6.37 9.04 6.46
C PRO A 87 -6.86 9.31 5.03
N VAL A 88 -7.43 8.30 4.36
CA VAL A 88 -8.00 8.46 3.01
C VAL A 88 -9.29 9.29 3.09
N ARG A 89 -10.13 9.05 4.10
CA ARG A 89 -11.36 9.83 4.30
C ARG A 89 -11.05 11.28 4.66
N GLU A 90 -10.07 11.51 5.54
CA GLU A 90 -9.60 12.85 5.88
C GLU A 90 -9.09 13.60 4.64
N ALA A 91 -8.33 12.93 3.77
CA ALA A 91 -7.89 13.51 2.50
C ALA A 91 -9.06 13.82 1.56
N MET A 92 -10.06 12.94 1.48
CA MET A 92 -11.28 13.19 0.69
C MET A 92 -12.08 14.39 1.21
N ASP A 93 -12.23 14.52 2.53
CA ASP A 93 -12.89 15.66 3.17
C ASP A 93 -12.15 16.96 2.88
N LEU A 94 -10.83 16.97 3.03
CA LEU A 94 -9.97 18.12 2.71
C LEU A 94 -10.13 18.57 1.25
N MET A 95 -10.30 17.61 0.34
CA MET A 95 -10.50 17.87 -1.10
C MET A 95 -11.95 18.17 -1.48
N GLY A 96 -12.91 18.11 -0.55
CA GLY A 96 -14.34 18.28 -0.85
C GLY A 96 -14.90 17.17 -1.74
N LEU A 97 -14.37 15.95 -1.64
CA LEU A 97 -14.78 14.79 -2.44
C LEU A 97 -15.80 13.89 -1.72
N THR A 98 -16.08 14.14 -0.45
CA THR A 98 -17.15 13.48 0.29
C THR A 98 -18.50 14.06 -0.15
N ARG A 99 -19.44 13.15 -0.48
CA ARG A 99 -20.82 13.46 -0.91
C ARG A 99 -21.80 13.17 0.21
#